data_AF-A0A0R3Q9R6-F1
#
_entry.id   AF-A0A0R3Q9R6-F1
#
_cell.length_a   1.000
_cell.length_b   1.000
_cell.length_c   1.000
_cell.angle_alpha   90.00
_cell.angle_beta   90.00
_cell.angle_gamma   90.00
#
_symmetry.space_group_name_H-M   'P 1'
#
loop_
_entity.id
_entity.type
_entity.pdbx_description
1 polymer ?
#
loop_
_entity_poly.entity_id
_entity_poly.type
_entity_poly.pdbx_seq_one_letter_code
_entity_poly.pdbx_strand_id
1 'polypeptide(L)'
;MNKTLTYKAALFKNERTTVERVEKFISEHHFKDCNLRGRLYGQSYPIHVKHYDFGSDIVTFHEAVEALSIRGIEVNVGFKFGPTWTTHWFQVDITLPENYTSETEIVLRFDPNCEALLWSADGQPIKGVSLILTY
;
A
#
# COMPACT_ATOMS: atom_id res chain seq x y z
N MET A 1 -39.38 -47.72 -9.03
CA MET A 1 -37.90 -47.57 -9.00
C MET A 1 -37.55 -46.17 -9.48
N ASN A 2 -37.29 -45.23 -8.56
CA ASN A 2 -36.85 -43.87 -8.91
C ASN A 2 -35.33 -43.86 -9.03
N LYS A 3 -34.81 -43.77 -10.26
CA LYS A 3 -33.39 -43.50 -10.49
C LYS A 3 -33.15 -42.00 -10.21
N THR A 4 -32.56 -41.70 -9.07
CA THR A 4 -31.98 -40.38 -8.81
C THR A 4 -30.86 -40.15 -9.80
N LEU A 5 -31.04 -39.23 -10.75
CA LEU A 5 -30.00 -38.81 -11.67
C LEU A 5 -28.93 -38.05 -10.87
N THR A 6 -27.83 -38.73 -10.56
CA THR A 6 -26.65 -38.09 -9.96
C THR A 6 -26.01 -37.20 -11.02
N TYR A 7 -26.33 -35.91 -10.98
CA TYR A 7 -25.68 -34.92 -11.84
C TYR A 7 -24.19 -34.87 -11.50
N LYS A 8 -23.34 -35.29 -12.44
CA LYS A 8 -21.89 -35.22 -12.32
C LYS A 8 -21.44 -33.98 -13.09
N ALA A 9 -20.89 -33.00 -12.39
CA ALA A 9 -20.34 -31.80 -13.02
C ALA A 9 -19.30 -32.20 -14.07
N ALA A 10 -19.29 -31.51 -15.20
CA ALA A 10 -18.29 -31.73 -16.25
C ALA A 10 -16.88 -31.51 -15.68
N LEU A 11 -16.00 -32.49 -15.84
CA LEU A 11 -14.59 -32.42 -15.42
C LEU A 11 -13.76 -31.48 -16.30
N PHE A 12 -14.26 -31.16 -17.49
CA PHE A 12 -13.59 -30.26 -18.42
C PHE A 12 -13.97 -28.81 -18.10
N LYS A 13 -12.96 -28.03 -17.72
CA LYS A 13 -13.09 -26.58 -17.56
C LYS A 13 -12.93 -25.92 -18.91
N ASN A 14 -13.83 -25.01 -19.26
CA ASN A 14 -13.65 -24.15 -20.42
C ASN A 14 -12.52 -23.14 -20.12
N GLU A 15 -11.50 -23.10 -20.97
CA GLU A 15 -10.33 -22.23 -20.80
C GLU A 15 -10.73 -20.76 -20.71
N ARG A 16 -11.44 -20.24 -21.72
CA ARG A 16 -11.88 -18.84 -21.78
C ARG A 16 -12.63 -18.42 -20.52
N THR A 17 -13.60 -19.22 -20.09
CA THR A 17 -14.37 -18.93 -18.87
C THR A 17 -13.50 -19.00 -17.62
N THR A 18 -12.52 -19.90 -17.57
CA THR A 18 -11.61 -20.02 -16.42
C THR A 18 -10.71 -18.80 -16.32
N VAL A 19 -10.14 -18.34 -17.43
CA VAL A 19 -9.29 -17.13 -17.50
C VAL A 19 -10.08 -15.91 -17.05
N GLU A 20 -11.26 -15.66 -17.64
CA GLU A 20 -12.09 -14.51 -17.26
C GLU A 20 -12.46 -14.52 -15.76
N ARG A 21 -12.66 -15.72 -15.17
CA ARG A 21 -12.93 -15.84 -13.72
C ARG A 21 -11.71 -15.49 -12.89
N VAL A 22 -10.51 -15.89 -13.30
CA VAL A 22 -9.27 -15.54 -12.59
C VAL A 22 -9.03 -14.03 -12.66
N GLU A 23 -9.19 -13.41 -13.84
CA GLU A 23 -9.07 -11.96 -14.02
C GLU A 23 -10.04 -11.19 -13.10
N LYS A 24 -11.31 -11.63 -13.06
CA LYS A 24 -12.33 -11.05 -12.17
C LYS A 24 -12.00 -11.28 -10.69
N PHE A 25 -11.46 -12.45 -10.35
CA PHE A 25 -11.05 -12.79 -8.98
C PHE A 25 -9.89 -11.94 -8.48
N ILE A 26 -9.00 -11.49 -9.36
CA ILE A 26 -7.92 -10.57 -9.00
C ILE A 26 -8.22 -9.12 -9.37
N SER A 27 -9.39 -8.75 -9.85
CA SER A 27 -9.63 -7.39 -10.39
C SER A 27 -9.55 -6.27 -9.35
N GLU A 28 -9.09 -5.08 -9.76
CA GLU A 28 -9.18 -3.85 -8.94
C GLU A 28 -10.54 -3.18 -9.00
N HIS A 29 -11.46 -3.66 -9.85
CA HIS A 29 -12.73 -3.00 -10.12
C HIS A 29 -13.93 -3.93 -9.92
N HIS A 30 -13.80 -5.22 -10.25
CA HIS A 30 -14.93 -6.15 -10.27
C HIS A 30 -15.01 -7.00 -9.00
N PHE A 31 -16.22 -7.25 -8.49
CA PHE A 31 -16.49 -8.18 -7.39
C PHE A 31 -15.71 -7.88 -6.10
N LYS A 32 -15.47 -6.60 -5.77
CA LYS A 32 -14.66 -6.20 -4.59
C LYS A 32 -15.20 -6.74 -3.25
N ASP A 33 -16.47 -7.10 -3.20
CA ASP A 33 -17.12 -7.74 -2.05
C ASP A 33 -16.62 -9.18 -1.81
N CYS A 34 -16.11 -9.86 -2.83
CA CYS A 34 -15.73 -11.27 -2.74
C CYS A 34 -14.44 -11.69 -3.44
N ASN A 35 -13.85 -10.82 -4.25
CA ASN A 35 -12.61 -11.09 -4.96
C ASN A 35 -11.39 -11.08 -4.03
N LEU A 36 -10.23 -11.53 -4.52
CA LEU A 36 -9.01 -11.61 -3.71
C LEU A 36 -8.58 -10.24 -3.19
N ARG A 37 -8.54 -9.22 -4.06
CA ARG A 37 -8.02 -7.89 -3.70
C ARG A 37 -8.87 -7.20 -2.62
N GLY A 38 -10.19 -7.29 -2.71
CA GLY A 38 -11.12 -6.74 -1.73
C GLY A 38 -11.17 -7.51 -0.41
N ARG A 39 -10.65 -8.75 -0.37
CA ARG A 39 -10.48 -9.53 0.86
C ARG A 39 -9.07 -9.47 1.43
N LEU A 40 -8.07 -9.17 0.61
CA LEU A 40 -6.66 -9.14 1.01
C LEU A 40 -6.39 -8.00 1.99
N TYR A 41 -7.01 -6.84 1.76
CA TYR A 41 -6.90 -5.69 2.64
C TYR A 41 -8.26 -5.41 3.27
N GLY A 42 -8.26 -5.32 4.60
CA GLY A 42 -9.44 -4.96 5.37
C GLY A 42 -9.68 -3.44 5.38
N GLN A 43 -10.10 -2.94 6.53
CA GLN A 43 -10.34 -1.52 6.75
C GLN A 43 -9.05 -0.70 6.56
N SER A 44 -9.15 0.42 5.82
CA SER A 44 -8.10 1.43 5.73
C SER A 44 -8.27 2.47 6.82
N TYR A 45 -7.16 2.98 7.34
CA TYR A 45 -7.14 4.00 8.39
C TYR A 45 -6.59 5.32 7.83
N PRO A 46 -7.08 6.47 8.32
CA PRO A 46 -6.54 7.76 7.92
C PRO A 46 -5.07 7.88 8.38
N ILE A 47 -4.26 8.51 7.54
CA ILE A 47 -2.87 8.85 7.83
C ILE A 47 -2.69 10.36 7.65
N HIS A 48 -1.81 10.96 8.45
CA HIS A 48 -1.36 12.33 8.25
C HIS A 48 0.07 12.28 7.71
N VAL A 49 0.33 13.05 6.67
CA VAL A 49 1.64 13.05 6.02
C VAL A 49 2.15 14.49 5.96
N LYS A 50 3.36 14.70 6.47
CA LYS A 50 4.12 15.94 6.26
C LYS A 50 5.23 15.70 5.26
N HIS A 51 5.51 16.71 4.45
CA HIS A 51 6.55 16.70 3.44
C HIS A 51 7.50 17.87 3.64
N TYR A 52 8.79 17.64 3.40
CA TYR A 52 9.77 18.69 3.24
C TYR A 52 10.76 18.34 2.11
N ASP A 53 11.13 19.35 1.33
CA ASP A 53 12.03 19.24 0.18
C ASP A 53 13.42 19.76 0.53
N PHE A 54 14.44 18.92 0.36
CA PHE A 54 15.84 19.27 0.53
C PHE A 54 16.56 19.53 -0.81
N GLY A 55 15.86 19.45 -1.94
CA GLY A 55 16.47 19.61 -3.25
C GLY A 55 17.60 18.60 -3.44
N SER A 56 18.76 19.04 -3.91
CA SER A 56 19.92 18.14 -4.13
C SER A 56 20.72 17.83 -2.86
N ASP A 57 20.33 18.38 -1.71
CA ASP A 57 21.08 18.17 -0.47
C ASP A 57 20.81 16.77 0.10
N ILE A 58 21.89 16.12 0.56
CA ILE A 58 21.80 14.89 1.33
C ILE A 58 21.88 15.28 2.79
N VAL A 59 20.81 15.00 3.53
CA VAL A 59 20.68 15.38 4.95
C VAL A 59 20.61 14.15 5.85
N THR A 60 21.02 14.35 7.11
CA THR A 60 20.87 13.35 8.16
C THR A 60 19.42 13.22 8.59
N PHE A 61 19.09 12.10 9.25
CA PHE A 61 17.76 11.90 9.85
C PHE A 61 17.37 13.04 10.81
N HIS A 62 18.31 13.52 11.63
CA HIS A 62 18.00 14.55 12.62
C HIS A 62 17.65 15.90 11.97
N GLU A 63 18.43 16.32 10.98
CA GLU A 63 18.16 17.54 10.20
C GLU A 63 16.81 17.44 9.46
N ALA A 64 16.50 16.26 8.93
CA ALA A 64 15.22 16.00 8.28
C ALA A 64 14.03 16.14 9.22
N VAL A 65 14.09 15.51 10.39
CA VAL A 65 13.02 15.57 11.40
C VAL A 65 12.84 17.00 11.93
N GLU A 66 13.93 17.72 12.20
CA GLU A 66 13.85 19.12 12.63
C GLU A 66 13.18 20.00 11.56
N ALA A 67 13.58 19.85 10.29
CA ALA A 67 12.99 20.60 9.20
C ALA A 67 11.50 20.28 9.00
N LEU A 68 11.11 19.00 9.09
CA LEU A 68 9.71 18.57 9.01
C LEU A 68 8.86 19.13 10.16
N SER A 69 9.42 19.23 11.37
CA SER A 69 8.73 19.78 12.53
C SER A 69 8.43 21.28 12.38
N ILE A 70 9.40 22.05 11.86
CA ILE A 70 9.30 23.51 11.77
C ILE A 70 8.66 23.98 10.46
N ARG A 71 8.99 23.33 9.34
CA ARG A 71 8.70 23.78 7.97
C ARG A 71 7.93 22.75 7.14
N GLY A 72 7.63 21.58 7.69
CA GLY A 72 6.90 20.55 6.97
C GLY A 72 5.50 21.00 6.59
N ILE A 73 5.08 20.70 5.37
CA ILE A 73 3.74 20.98 4.86
C ILE A 73 2.89 19.70 4.88
N GLU A 74 1.61 19.82 5.19
CA GLU A 74 0.69 18.68 5.10
C GLU A 74 0.39 18.33 3.64
N VAL A 75 0.47 17.05 3.31
CA VAL A 75 0.23 16.52 1.96
C VAL A 75 -0.70 15.31 2.01
N ASN A 76 -1.34 15.03 0.87
CA ASN A 76 -2.27 13.91 0.71
C ASN A 76 -1.77 12.93 -0.35
N VAL A 77 -2.39 11.74 -0.38
CA VAL A 77 -2.15 10.75 -1.45
C VAL A 77 -2.37 11.40 -2.82
N GLY A 78 -1.42 11.21 -3.74
CA GLY A 78 -1.40 11.86 -5.05
C GLY A 78 -0.60 13.17 -5.10
N PHE A 79 0.01 13.60 -3.98
CA PHE A 79 0.95 14.72 -3.96
C PHE A 79 2.13 14.47 -4.92
N LYS A 80 2.48 15.50 -5.69
CA LYS A 80 3.58 15.46 -6.66
C LYS A 80 4.78 16.18 -6.08
N PHE A 81 5.94 15.55 -6.17
CA PHE A 81 7.23 16.09 -5.74
C PHE A 81 8.28 15.80 -6.80
N GLY A 82 9.42 16.49 -6.70
CA GLY A 82 10.53 16.41 -7.63
C GLY A 82 11.27 17.75 -7.69
N PRO A 83 12.19 17.95 -8.66
CA PRO A 83 12.47 17.15 -9.86
C PRO A 83 13.20 15.81 -9.58
N THR A 84 13.69 15.11 -10.60
CA THR A 84 14.56 13.93 -10.38
C THR A 84 15.86 14.33 -9.67
N TRP A 85 16.47 13.40 -8.95
CA TRP A 85 17.72 13.61 -8.20
C TRP A 85 17.61 14.64 -7.06
N THR A 86 16.41 14.76 -6.47
CA THR A 86 16.20 15.50 -5.23
C THR A 86 15.80 14.59 -4.08
N THR A 87 16.14 15.02 -2.87
CA THR A 87 15.88 14.33 -1.61
C THR A 87 14.63 14.91 -0.97
N HIS A 88 13.63 14.07 -0.76
CA HIS A 88 12.39 14.44 -0.10
C HIS A 88 12.19 13.60 1.15
N TRP A 89 11.79 14.25 2.23
CA TRP A 89 11.46 13.58 3.48
C TRP A 89 9.96 13.66 3.73
N PHE A 90 9.41 12.52 4.13
CA PHE A 90 8.01 12.37 4.50
C PHE A 90 7.94 11.87 5.93
N GLN A 91 7.20 12.58 6.78
CA GLN A 91 6.78 12.07 8.08
C GLN A 91 5.36 11.53 7.93
N VAL A 92 5.16 10.27 8.32
CA VAL A 92 3.86 9.59 8.25
C VAL A 92 3.39 9.31 9.66
N ASP A 93 2.39 10.07 10.11
CA ASP A 93 1.76 9.91 11.41
C ASP A 93 0.50 9.04 11.26
N ILE A 94 0.47 7.93 11.99
CA ILE A 94 -0.62 6.93 11.92
C ILE A 94 -1.34 6.93 13.26
N THR A 95 -2.64 7.20 13.24
CA THR A 95 -3.49 7.04 14.43
C THR A 95 -4.16 5.67 14.38
N LEU A 96 -3.78 4.79 15.31
CA LEU A 96 -4.39 3.47 15.44
C LEU A 96 -5.78 3.61 16.10
N PRO A 97 -6.77 2.81 15.66
CA PRO A 97 -8.10 2.84 16.27
C PRO A 97 -8.08 2.19 17.67
N GLU A 98 -9.01 2.60 18.54
CA GLU A 98 -9.07 2.10 19.93
C GLU A 98 -9.32 0.59 20.04
N ASN A 99 -9.97 -0.02 19.05
CA ASN A 99 -10.23 -1.45 18.99
C ASN A 99 -9.04 -2.27 18.46
N TYR A 100 -7.87 -1.65 18.29
CA TYR A 100 -6.65 -2.35 17.90
C TYR A 100 -6.25 -3.38 18.96
N THR A 101 -6.04 -4.62 18.52
CA THR A 101 -5.48 -5.70 19.35
C THR A 101 -4.09 -6.06 18.83
N SER A 102 -3.23 -6.61 19.69
CA SER A 102 -1.89 -7.06 19.30
C SER A 102 -1.88 -8.17 18.23
N GLU A 103 -3.03 -8.79 17.96
CA GLU A 103 -3.21 -9.80 16.92
C GLU A 103 -3.55 -9.19 15.54
N THR A 104 -3.84 -7.88 15.50
CA THR A 104 -4.19 -7.18 14.25
C THR A 104 -2.92 -6.82 13.49
N GLU A 105 -2.70 -7.45 12.32
CA GLU A 105 -1.62 -7.07 11.42
C GLU A 105 -1.97 -5.76 10.70
N ILE A 106 -1.10 -4.76 10.83
CA ILE A 106 -1.22 -3.47 10.13
C ILE A 106 -0.09 -3.33 9.13
N VAL A 107 -0.46 -3.02 7.90
CA VAL A 107 0.49 -2.84 6.80
C VAL A 107 0.43 -1.40 6.33
N LEU A 108 1.57 -0.70 6.41
CA LEU A 108 1.75 0.58 5.75
C LEU A 108 2.09 0.35 4.27
N ARG A 109 1.25 0.87 3.39
CA ARG A 109 1.49 0.88 1.94
C ARG A 109 1.97 2.27 1.53
N PHE A 110 3.20 2.35 1.06
CA PHE A 110 3.82 3.59 0.63
C PHE A 110 4.49 3.36 -0.72
N ASP A 111 3.98 4.04 -1.75
CA ASP A 111 4.51 3.98 -3.11
C ASP A 111 4.87 5.39 -3.58
N PRO A 112 6.15 5.77 -3.47
CA PRO A 112 6.61 7.09 -3.88
C PRO A 112 6.98 7.15 -5.37
N ASN A 113 6.82 6.06 -6.13
CA ASN A 113 7.27 5.95 -7.52
C ASN A 113 8.79 6.23 -7.70
N CYS A 114 9.59 5.98 -6.66
CA CYS A 114 11.05 6.14 -6.64
C CYS A 114 11.68 5.25 -5.56
N GLU A 115 12.97 5.46 -5.28
CA GLU A 115 13.64 4.86 -4.14
C GLU A 115 13.31 5.62 -2.85
N ALA A 116 13.15 4.90 -1.75
CA ALA A 116 12.95 5.48 -0.42
C ALA A 116 13.54 4.57 0.66
N LEU A 117 13.81 5.15 1.83
CA LEU A 117 14.27 4.43 3.01
C LEU A 117 13.34 4.75 4.18
N LEU A 118 12.75 3.72 4.77
CA LEU A 118 11.95 3.84 5.98
C LEU A 118 12.87 3.90 7.20
N TRP A 119 12.65 4.92 8.03
CA TRP A 119 13.34 5.12 9.30
C TRP A 119 12.37 4.90 10.47
N SER A 120 12.88 4.41 11.60
CA SER A 120 12.16 4.44 12.87
C SER A 120 12.11 5.87 13.43
N ALA A 121 11.22 6.12 14.39
CA ALA A 121 11.16 7.40 15.11
C ALA A 121 12.49 7.72 15.84
N ASP A 122 13.27 6.70 16.19
CA ASP A 122 14.57 6.82 16.85
C ASP A 122 15.76 6.94 15.87
N GLY A 123 15.48 7.08 14.56
CA GLY A 123 16.51 7.27 13.53
C GLY A 123 17.25 6.00 13.12
N GLN A 124 16.66 4.82 13.30
CA GLN A 124 17.21 3.57 12.78
C GLN A 124 16.63 3.25 11.40
N PRO A 125 17.46 2.92 10.38
CA PRO A 125 16.95 2.50 9.08
C PRO A 125 16.31 1.11 9.20
N ILE A 126 15.05 1.00 8.78
CA ILE A 126 14.26 -0.24 8.89
C ILE A 126 14.25 -1.00 7.56
N LYS A 127 13.89 -0.32 6.46
CA LYS A 127 13.63 -0.98 5.18
C LYS A 127 13.76 -0.03 3.99
N GLY A 128 14.51 -0.47 2.97
CA GLY A 128 14.48 0.16 1.65
C GLY A 128 13.18 -0.18 0.91
N VAL A 129 12.59 0.82 0.28
CA VAL A 129 11.44 0.71 -0.62
C VAL A 129 11.92 1.10 -2.01
N SER A 130 11.76 0.21 -2.97
CA SER A 130 12.02 0.49 -4.38
C SER A 130 10.72 0.41 -5.16
N LEU A 131 10.74 1.00 -6.35
CA LEU A 131 9.63 0.94 -7.30
C LEU A 131 9.19 -0.52 -7.49
N ILE A 132 7.91 -0.80 -7.20
CA ILE A 132 7.26 -2.01 -7.70
C ILE A 132 6.64 -1.61 -9.04
N LEU A 133 7.22 -2.08 -10.14
CA LEU A 133 6.62 -1.98 -11.47
C LEU A 133 5.27 -2.71 -11.42
N THR A 134 4.19 -1.97 -11.26
CA THR A 134 2.83 -2.47 -11.47
C THR A 134 2.51 -2.27 -12.95
N TYR A 135 2.54 -3.37 -13.71
CA TYR A 135 2.05 -3.45 -15.09
C TYR A 135 0.57 -3.89 -15.09
#